data_AF-A0A4Q3T9T0-F1
#
_entry.id   AF-A0A4Q3T9T0-F1
#
_cell.length_a   1.000
_cell.length_b   1.000
_cell.length_c   1.000
_cell.angle_alpha   90.00
_cell.angle_beta   90.00
_cell.angle_gamma   90.00
#
_symmetry.space_group_name_H-M   'P 1'
#
loop_
_entity.id
_entity.type
_entity.pdbx_description
1 polymer ?
#
loop_
_entity_poly.entity_id
_entity_poly.type
_entity_poly.pdbx_seq_one_letter_code
_entity_poly.pdbx_strand_id
1 'polypeptide(L)'
;MPGSRLCQSFQRLVLAGLAAAAGSGLSADAVRAQARLIPAPAPETRGETGDARTEAVQVTVDHAKVLRLPEKAQTVIVGNPAIADVTVQRNGVMIVTGKSYGVTNLIALDATGALLAESSVRVGAASES
;
A
#
# COMPACT_ATOMS: atom_id res chain seq x y z
N MET A 1 -8.83 24.37 -29.06
CA MET A 1 -8.36 23.41 -28.04
C MET A 1 -9.52 23.08 -27.10
N PRO A 2 -10.01 21.83 -27.06
CA PRO A 2 -11.11 21.43 -26.20
C PRO A 2 -10.60 20.67 -24.96
N GLY A 3 -11.03 21.05 -23.77
CA GLY A 3 -10.76 20.27 -22.56
C GLY A 3 -11.16 21.01 -21.29
N SER A 4 -12.34 20.67 -20.74
CA SER A 4 -12.66 20.73 -19.29
C SER A 4 -14.17 20.63 -19.06
N ARG A 5 -14.78 19.47 -19.33
CA ARG A 5 -16.16 19.16 -18.86
C ARG A 5 -16.27 17.78 -18.21
N LEU A 6 -15.19 17.31 -17.57
CA LEU A 6 -15.15 16.01 -16.89
C LEU A 6 -15.36 16.11 -15.36
N CYS A 7 -15.70 17.30 -14.83
CA CYS A 7 -15.63 17.59 -13.40
C CYS A 7 -16.98 17.58 -12.63
N GLN A 8 -18.11 17.18 -13.23
CA GLN A 8 -19.43 17.39 -12.60
C GLN A 8 -20.19 16.14 -12.13
N SER A 9 -19.68 14.92 -12.36
CA SER A 9 -20.47 13.69 -12.18
C SER A 9 -20.27 12.95 -10.85
N PHE A 10 -19.40 13.39 -9.96
CA PHE A 10 -18.97 12.59 -8.80
C PHE A 10 -19.74 12.85 -7.48
N GLN A 11 -20.71 13.77 -7.43
CA GLN A 11 -21.29 14.23 -6.15
C GLN A 11 -22.71 13.73 -5.86
N ARG A 12 -23.08 12.50 -6.26
CA ARG A 12 -24.44 11.99 -6.03
C ARG A 12 -24.59 10.56 -5.52
N LEU A 13 -23.54 9.92 -5.04
CA LEU A 13 -23.67 8.60 -4.44
C LEU A 13 -23.00 8.60 -3.06
N VAL A 14 -23.82 8.53 -2.01
CA VAL A 14 -23.58 7.94 -0.67
C VAL A 14 -24.46 8.70 0.34
N LEU A 15 -25.74 8.32 0.42
CA LEU A 15 -26.54 8.45 1.64
C LEU A 15 -27.80 7.57 1.56
N ALA A 16 -27.62 6.26 1.42
CA ALA A 16 -28.73 5.31 1.57
C ALA A 16 -28.16 3.95 1.98
N GLY A 17 -28.32 3.57 3.23
CA GLY A 17 -28.09 2.18 3.65
C GLY A 17 -27.54 2.03 5.06
N LEU A 18 -28.41 2.16 6.07
CA LEU A 18 -28.30 1.27 7.24
C LEU A 18 -29.67 1.11 7.89
N ALA A 19 -30.30 -0.03 7.62
CA ALA A 19 -31.53 -0.46 8.25
C ALA A 19 -31.34 -1.88 8.80
N ALA A 20 -31.83 -2.06 10.04
CA ALA A 20 -32.31 -3.30 10.66
C ALA A 20 -31.30 -4.40 11.04
N ALA A 21 -31.27 -4.74 12.34
CA ALA A 21 -31.87 -6.00 12.83
C ALA A 21 -31.91 -6.05 14.37
N ALA A 22 -33.11 -6.29 14.90
CA ALA A 22 -33.42 -6.66 16.27
C ALA A 22 -33.34 -8.18 16.44
N GLY A 23 -33.23 -8.69 17.68
CA GLY A 23 -33.53 -10.10 17.95
C GLY A 23 -32.92 -10.70 19.21
N SER A 24 -33.66 -10.60 20.31
CA SER A 24 -33.49 -11.27 21.61
C SER A 24 -33.62 -12.80 21.49
N GLY A 25 -33.03 -13.58 22.42
CA GLY A 25 -33.48 -14.97 22.61
C GLY A 25 -32.59 -15.86 23.46
N LEU A 26 -33.06 -16.12 24.68
CA LEU A 26 -32.58 -17.04 25.71
C LEU A 26 -32.31 -18.48 25.21
N SER A 27 -31.33 -19.17 25.80
CA SER A 27 -31.56 -20.30 26.74
C SER A 27 -30.24 -20.92 27.19
N ALA A 28 -30.04 -20.95 28.50
CA ALA A 28 -29.13 -21.86 29.18
C ALA A 28 -29.87 -23.19 29.38
N ASP A 29 -29.29 -24.31 28.95
CA ASP A 29 -29.25 -25.58 29.71
C ASP A 29 -28.46 -26.67 28.96
N ALA A 30 -28.16 -27.75 29.67
CA ALA A 30 -27.66 -29.04 29.18
C ALA A 30 -26.15 -29.18 28.90
N VAL A 31 -25.40 -29.10 30.00
CA VAL A 31 -24.51 -30.19 30.45
C VAL A 31 -24.71 -31.53 29.70
N ARG A 32 -23.68 -31.98 28.98
CA ARG A 32 -23.27 -33.39 28.80
C ARG A 32 -21.99 -33.42 27.95
N ALA A 33 -20.81 -33.43 28.57
CA ALA A 33 -20.10 -34.67 28.89
C ALA A 33 -20.17 -35.72 27.77
N GLN A 34 -19.10 -35.76 26.96
CA GLN A 34 -18.38 -36.95 26.46
C GLN A 34 -17.35 -36.46 25.43
N ALA A 35 -16.07 -36.30 25.79
CA ALA A 35 -15.07 -37.34 25.99
C ALA A 35 -14.76 -38.16 24.72
N ARG A 36 -13.52 -37.94 24.24
CA ARG A 36 -12.70 -38.73 23.29
C ARG A 36 -12.80 -38.38 21.81
N LEU A 37 -11.81 -37.60 21.37
CA LEU A 37 -10.95 -38.03 20.27
C LEU A 37 -9.59 -37.31 20.36
N ILE A 38 -8.51 -38.09 20.50
CA ILE A 38 -7.14 -37.63 20.25
C ILE A 38 -6.90 -37.84 18.74
N PRO A 39 -6.39 -36.83 18.03
CA PRO A 39 -5.31 -37.08 17.09
C PRO A 39 -4.07 -36.25 17.43
N ALA A 40 -2.91 -36.90 17.28
CA ALA A 40 -1.57 -36.43 17.55
C ALA A 40 -1.12 -35.31 16.57
N PRO A 41 0.01 -34.62 16.85
CA PRO A 41 0.33 -33.30 16.30
C PRO A 41 1.01 -33.40 14.92
N ALA A 42 0.67 -32.48 14.02
CA ALA A 42 1.47 -32.16 12.85
C ALA A 42 1.51 -30.62 12.68
N PRO A 43 2.67 -30.04 12.32
CA PRO A 43 2.92 -28.62 12.37
C PRO A 43 2.22 -27.95 11.18
N GLU A 44 1.13 -27.27 11.43
CA GLU A 44 0.59 -26.34 10.44
C GLU A 44 1.43 -25.06 10.52
N THR A 45 2.60 -25.12 9.90
CA THR A 45 3.26 -23.95 9.31
C THR A 45 2.23 -23.35 8.35
N ARG A 46 1.35 -22.49 8.88
CA ARG A 46 0.52 -21.64 8.05
C ARG A 46 1.48 -20.69 7.38
N GLY A 47 1.83 -21.08 6.16
CA GLY A 47 2.70 -20.36 5.26
C GLY A 47 2.36 -18.88 5.30
N GLU A 48 3.45 -18.11 5.31
CA GLU A 48 3.51 -16.69 5.06
C GLU A 48 2.28 -16.23 4.29
N THR A 49 1.34 -15.60 5.02
CA THR A 49 0.53 -14.56 4.41
C THR A 49 1.57 -13.60 3.86
N GLY A 50 1.79 -13.68 2.55
CA GLY A 50 2.56 -12.72 1.79
C GLY A 50 2.01 -11.37 2.19
N ASP A 51 2.72 -10.77 3.13
CA ASP A 51 2.48 -9.42 3.59
C ASP A 51 2.44 -8.63 2.30
N ALA A 52 1.28 -8.05 1.99
CA ALA A 52 1.19 -6.97 1.05
C ALA A 52 2.01 -5.84 1.65
N ARG A 53 3.34 -6.04 1.65
CA ARG A 53 4.34 -5.12 2.08
C ARG A 53 4.14 -4.00 1.13
N THR A 54 3.38 -3.00 1.57
CA THR A 54 3.54 -1.66 1.06
C THR A 54 5.04 -1.46 1.04
N GLU A 55 5.62 -1.47 -0.16
CA GLU A 55 7.06 -1.56 -0.36
C GLU A 55 7.63 -0.23 0.12
N ALA A 56 7.84 -0.13 1.42
CA ALA A 56 8.30 1.08 2.07
C ALA A 56 9.77 1.22 1.72
N VAL A 57 10.06 2.08 0.75
CA VAL A 57 11.42 2.35 0.31
C VAL A 57 12.08 3.19 1.38
N GLN A 58 12.99 2.57 2.13
CA GLN A 58 13.85 3.29 3.05
C GLN A 58 15.05 3.86 2.29
N VAL A 59 15.23 5.18 2.43
CA VAL A 59 16.33 5.95 1.86
C VAL A 59 17.01 6.73 2.97
N THR A 60 18.31 6.89 2.89
CA THR A 60 19.07 7.69 3.84
C THR A 60 19.14 9.14 3.36
N VAL A 61 19.06 10.11 4.28
CA VAL A 61 19.28 11.53 3.97
C VAL A 61 20.65 11.74 3.30
N ASP A 62 20.71 12.57 2.28
CA ASP A 62 21.89 12.86 1.46
C ASP A 62 22.43 11.66 0.65
N HIS A 63 21.72 10.53 0.65
CA HIS A 63 22.08 9.37 -0.15
C HIS A 63 21.05 9.11 -1.25
N ALA A 64 21.58 8.57 -2.35
CA ALA A 64 20.78 8.11 -3.47
C ALA A 64 20.68 6.58 -3.47
N LYS A 65 19.47 6.07 -3.70
CA LYS A 65 19.18 4.65 -3.89
C LYS A 65 18.71 4.42 -5.33
N VAL A 66 19.32 3.43 -5.98
CA VAL A 66 18.95 3.04 -7.32
C VAL A 66 17.88 1.94 -7.24
N LEU A 67 16.75 2.19 -7.88
CA LEU A 67 15.62 1.27 -7.98
C LEU A 67 15.33 1.01 -9.46
N ARG A 68 14.76 -0.16 -9.76
CA ARG A 68 14.25 -0.43 -11.11
C ARG A 68 12.81 0.05 -11.20
N LEU A 69 12.52 0.84 -12.22
CA LEU A 69 11.18 1.28 -12.53
C LEU A 69 10.53 0.20 -13.42
N PRO A 70 9.24 -0.15 -13.19
CA PRO A 70 8.55 -1.08 -14.08
C PRO A 70 8.51 -0.57 -15.51
N GLU A 71 8.68 -1.47 -16.48
CA GLU A 71 8.77 -1.19 -17.92
C GLU A 71 7.56 -0.43 -18.50
N LYS A 72 6.41 -0.46 -17.82
CA LYS A 72 5.19 0.24 -18.22
C LYS A 72 5.10 1.67 -17.69
N ALA A 73 5.89 2.03 -16.68
CA ALA A 73 5.82 3.35 -16.06
C ALA A 73 6.57 4.39 -16.88
N GLN A 74 5.84 5.42 -17.31
CA GLN A 74 6.37 6.52 -18.11
C GLN A 74 6.45 7.83 -17.32
N THR A 75 5.57 7.98 -16.33
CA THR A 75 5.52 9.18 -15.49
C THR A 75 5.71 8.79 -14.04
N VAL A 76 6.59 9.51 -13.34
CA VAL A 76 6.78 9.36 -11.90
C VAL A 76 6.44 10.69 -11.24
N ILE A 77 5.60 10.63 -10.22
CA ILE A 77 5.18 11.78 -9.43
C ILE A 77 5.70 11.61 -8.01
N VAL A 78 6.31 12.67 -7.50
CA VAL A 78 6.79 12.77 -6.12
C VAL A 78 5.84 13.67 -5.34
N GLY A 79 5.29 13.18 -4.23
CA GLY A 79 4.38 13.97 -3.40
C GLY A 79 5.05 15.22 -2.82
N ASN A 80 6.22 15.07 -2.20
CA ASN A 80 7.02 16.17 -1.68
C ASN A 80 8.49 16.10 -2.17
N PRO A 81 8.89 16.94 -3.15
CA PRO A 81 10.26 16.97 -3.68
C PRO A 81 11.28 17.59 -2.71
N ALA A 82 10.85 18.22 -1.61
CA ALA A 82 11.74 18.71 -0.56
C ALA A 82 12.24 17.59 0.37
N ILE A 83 11.49 16.47 0.46
CA ILE A 83 11.86 15.30 1.28
C ILE A 83 12.74 14.35 0.47
N ALA A 84 12.30 13.98 -0.74
CA ALA A 84 13.07 13.13 -1.65
C ALA A 84 12.89 13.59 -3.09
N ASP A 85 13.94 13.43 -3.90
CA ASP A 85 13.95 13.74 -5.33
C ASP A 85 14.13 12.47 -6.14
N VAL A 86 13.58 12.43 -7.35
CA VAL A 86 13.62 11.22 -8.18
C VAL A 86 13.98 11.59 -9.60
N THR A 87 14.99 10.91 -10.14
CA THR A 87 15.41 11.04 -11.53
C THR A 87 15.24 9.71 -12.25
N VAL A 88 14.46 9.71 -13.34
CA VAL A 88 14.22 8.53 -14.18
C VAL A 88 15.22 8.52 -15.34
N GLN A 89 15.93 7.40 -15.48
CA GLN A 89 16.88 7.15 -16.56
C GLN A 89 16.22 6.33 -17.67
N ARG A 90 16.69 6.50 -18.91
CA ARG A 90 16.11 5.84 -20.11
C ARG A 90 16.18 4.30 -20.12
N ASN A 91 16.96 3.70 -19.23
CA ASN A 91 17.16 2.26 -19.10
C ASN A 91 16.24 1.58 -18.07
N GLY A 92 15.12 2.23 -17.69
CA GLY A 92 14.21 1.69 -16.67
C GLY A 92 14.81 1.72 -15.26
N VAL A 93 15.81 2.56 -15.05
CA VAL A 93 16.43 2.77 -13.75
C VAL A 93 15.98 4.10 -13.20
N MET A 94 15.63 4.13 -11.93
CA MET A 94 15.19 5.32 -11.22
C MET A 94 16.11 5.54 -10.02
N ILE A 95 16.60 6.76 -9.89
CA ILE A 95 17.47 7.17 -8.79
C ILE A 95 16.63 7.99 -7.84
N VAL A 96 16.48 7.52 -6.60
CA VAL A 96 15.77 8.21 -5.53
C VAL A 96 16.79 8.80 -4.57
N THR A 97 16.81 10.12 -4.42
CA THR A 97 17.74 10.85 -3.54
C THR A 97 16.98 11.39 -2.34
N GLY A 98 17.37 11.00 -1.13
CA GLY A 98 16.85 11.62 0.09
C GLY A 98 17.45 13.01 0.29
N LYS A 99 16.62 14.04 0.43
CA LYS A 99 17.05 15.43 0.69
C LYS A 99 16.81 15.85 2.13
N SER A 100 15.68 15.47 2.71
CA SER A 100 15.29 15.82 4.08
C SER A 100 14.59 14.64 4.74
N TYR A 101 14.67 14.59 6.07
CA TYR A 101 13.92 13.65 6.88
C TYR A 101 12.42 13.78 6.65
N GLY A 102 11.73 12.65 6.55
CA GLY A 102 10.28 12.63 6.40
C GLY A 102 9.77 11.39 5.69
N VAL A 103 8.46 11.38 5.42
CA VAL A 103 7.82 10.37 4.58
C VAL A 103 7.16 11.09 3.42
N THR A 104 7.41 10.62 2.21
CA THR A 104 6.79 11.09 0.98
C THR A 104 6.24 9.90 0.19
N ASN A 105 5.42 10.17 -0.81
CA ASN A 105 4.84 9.15 -1.67
C ASN A 105 5.45 9.23 -3.07
N LEU A 106 5.69 8.08 -3.68
CA LEU A 106 6.08 7.93 -5.07
C LEU A 106 4.99 7.21 -5.83
N ILE A 107 4.55 7.81 -6.93
CA ILE A 107 3.46 7.32 -7.75
C ILE A 107 3.99 7.13 -9.16
N ALA A 108 3.90 5.90 -9.67
CA ALA A 108 4.28 5.56 -11.03
C ALA A 108 3.02 5.36 -11.89
N LEU A 109 2.95 6.08 -13.00
CA LEU A 109 1.84 6.05 -13.95
C LEU A 109 2.30 5.55 -15.31
N ASP A 110 1.40 4.90 -16.05
CA ASP A 110 1.61 4.52 -17.44
C ASP A 110 1.36 5.68 -18.43
N ALA A 111 1.48 5.41 -19.73
CA ALA A 111 1.18 6.39 -20.79
C ALA A 111 -0.30 6.82 -20.84
N THR A 112 -1.22 6.03 -20.30
CA THR A 112 -2.65 6.33 -20.23
C THR A 112 -3.02 7.12 -18.98
N GLY A 113 -2.07 7.31 -18.05
CA GLY A 113 -2.30 7.93 -16.75
C GLY A 113 -2.86 6.96 -15.71
N ALA A 114 -2.87 5.66 -15.97
CA ALA A 114 -3.28 4.65 -15.00
C ALA A 114 -2.19 4.46 -13.94
N LEU A 115 -2.62 4.31 -12.67
CA LEU A 115 -1.73 4.00 -11.56
C LEU A 115 -1.17 2.59 -11.72
N LEU A 116 0.15 2.49 -11.86
CA LEU A 116 0.84 1.21 -11.95
C LEU A 116 1.38 0.76 -10.59
N ALA A 117 1.97 1.69 -9.85
CA ALA A 117 2.55 1.40 -8.54
C ALA A 117 2.53 2.65 -7.67
N GLU A 118 2.36 2.42 -6.38
CA GLU A 118 2.51 3.41 -5.34
C GLU A 118 3.50 2.87 -4.30
N SER A 119 4.43 3.70 -3.84
CA SER A 119 5.40 3.33 -2.82
C SER A 119 5.66 4.50 -1.88
N SER A 120 5.60 4.24 -0.58
CA SER A 120 5.97 5.23 0.42
C SER A 120 7.49 5.26 0.59
N VAL A 121 8.08 6.44 0.47
CA VAL A 121 9.51 6.65 0.71
C VAL A 121 9.67 7.28 2.08
N ARG A 122 10.35 6.56 2.97
CA ARG A 122 10.76 7.09 4.27
C ARG A 122 12.23 7.44 4.21
N VAL A 123 12.54 8.72 4.46
CA VAL A 123 13.90 9.23 4.51
C VAL A 123 14.32 9.36 5.97
N GLY A 124 15.37 8.62 6.34
CA GLY A 124 15.89 8.53 7.71
C GLY A 124 17.39 8.77 7.78
N ALA A 125 17.92 8.75 8.99
CA ALA A 125 19.37 8.85 9.20
C ALA A 125 20.05 7.60 8.64
N ALA A 126 21.36 7.68 8.39
CA ALA A 126 22.13 6.51 8.09
C ALA A 126 22.08 5.61 9.32
N SER A 127 21.27 4.56 9.31
CA SER A 127 21.47 3.44 10.23
C SER A 127 22.72 2.73 9.74
N GLU A 128 23.88 3.30 10.07
CA GLU A 128 25.13 2.56 10.12
C GLU A 128 24.87 1.39 11.09
N SER A 129 24.93 0.17 10.55
CA SER A 129 24.75 -1.08 11.30
C SER A 129 26.10 -1.67 11.66
#